data_AF-K1YW19-F1
#
_entry.id   AF-K1YW19-F1
#
_cell.length_a   1.000
_cell.length_b   1.000
_cell.length_c   1.000
_cell.angle_alpha   90.00
_cell.angle_beta   90.00
_cell.angle_gamma   90.00
#
_symmetry.space_group_name_H-M   'P 1'
#
loop_
_entity.id
_entity.type
_entity.pdbx_description
1 polymer ?
#
loop_
_entity_poly.entity_id
_entity_poly.type
_entity_poly.pdbx_seq_one_letter_code
_entity_poly.pdbx_strand_id
1 'polypeptide(L)'
;MRSFCLALAFLILVALMPAFAFAGRTELPVQGYILDTNTGDPINASLPMTFKVYEDCESDTVLWSVRKIIDFEFGLYSTTIEPDEDIILENEDLCLGITIADDNEMNPRLEYHAVPYTVLASQADYAEIAGIALDIDENNLPGMVGAGLVVSNHEINLDTTYSQTWTGVQTYNSQVIVSKSPTTTSSSDAAFKINPTEAVTGAKTFVIQDNGSDTFSVNKEGDVVIAGNLTVTGQLNLSAVGDITSVNAGNGLSGGALFDDANLAVDQSYAFAWTGLQTFGALTTFNTDVDYVFAGSESLSLTNASVAADQFSLLTTVADTQTADVLQISITDNTSTSGNARGLVVETGD
;
A
#
# COMPACT_ATOMS: atom_id res chain seq x y z
N MET A 1 26.77 2.16 65.43
CA MET A 1 26.23 2.59 64.10
C MET A 1 26.41 1.53 63.01
N ARG A 2 27.58 0.88 62.87
CA ARG A 2 27.79 -0.17 61.84
C ARG A 2 26.85 -1.39 61.94
N SER A 3 26.51 -1.83 63.15
CA SER A 3 25.58 -2.96 63.35
C SER A 3 24.11 -2.62 63.09
N PHE A 4 23.74 -1.33 63.11
CA PHE A 4 22.36 -0.88 62.87
C PHE A 4 22.07 -0.75 61.37
N CYS A 5 23.05 -0.31 60.57
CA CYS A 5 22.94 -0.32 59.11
C CYS A 5 22.86 -1.75 58.52
N LEU A 6 23.57 -2.72 59.10
CA LEU A 6 23.55 -4.10 58.59
C LEU A 6 22.20 -4.79 58.86
N ALA A 7 21.60 -4.54 60.01
CA ALA A 7 20.28 -5.06 60.36
C ALA A 7 19.16 -4.45 59.50
N LEU A 8 19.25 -3.16 59.19
CA LEU A 8 18.26 -2.48 58.35
C LEU A 8 18.37 -2.90 56.86
N ALA A 9 19.59 -3.13 56.36
CA ALA A 9 19.81 -3.65 55.01
C ALA A 9 19.28 -5.08 54.85
N PHE A 10 19.38 -5.92 55.88
CA PHE A 10 18.83 -7.27 55.86
C PHE A 10 17.29 -7.29 55.91
N LEU A 11 16.68 -6.38 56.68
CA LEU A 11 15.22 -6.22 56.74
C LEU A 11 14.61 -5.76 55.41
N ILE A 12 15.31 -4.87 54.69
CA ILE A 12 14.87 -4.38 53.37
C ILE A 12 15.04 -5.47 52.29
N LEU A 13 16.06 -6.33 52.39
CA LEU A 13 16.27 -7.42 51.43
C LEU A 13 15.23 -8.55 51.57
N VAL A 14 14.71 -8.80 52.78
CA VAL A 14 13.62 -9.77 53.02
C VAL A 14 12.26 -9.22 52.56
N ALA A 15 12.06 -7.90 52.62
CA ALA A 15 10.83 -7.25 52.16
C ALA A 15 10.72 -7.11 50.62
N LEU A 16 11.80 -7.40 49.88
CA LEU A 16 11.85 -7.33 48.41
C LEU A 16 11.75 -8.71 47.71
N MET A 17 11.42 -9.79 48.42
CA MET A 17 11.09 -11.05 47.77
C MET A 17 9.62 -11.03 47.32
N PRO A 18 9.31 -10.88 46.02
CA PRO A 18 7.98 -11.16 45.55
C PRO A 18 7.76 -12.68 45.70
N ALA A 19 6.81 -13.07 46.54
CA ALA A 19 6.31 -14.43 46.59
C ALA A 19 5.43 -14.66 45.35
N PHE A 20 6.06 -14.91 44.21
CA PHE A 20 5.38 -15.54 43.07
C PHE A 20 5.32 -17.03 43.36
N ALA A 21 4.30 -17.44 44.12
CA ALA A 21 3.82 -18.82 44.10
C ALA A 21 2.58 -18.83 43.20
N PHE A 22 2.78 -18.95 41.89
CA PHE A 22 1.70 -19.27 40.97
C PHE A 22 1.75 -20.77 40.71
N ALA A 23 0.95 -21.51 41.48
CA ALA A 23 0.62 -22.89 41.19
C ALA A 23 -0.90 -22.98 41.39
N GLY A 24 -1.63 -23.13 40.28
CA GLY A 24 -3.02 -23.59 40.34
C GLY A 24 -3.01 -24.90 41.11
N ARG A 25 -3.60 -24.90 42.30
CA ARG A 25 -3.51 -26.05 43.21
C ARG A 25 -4.65 -27.01 42.85
N THR A 26 -4.35 -28.12 42.18
CA THR A 26 -5.28 -29.21 41.82
C THR A 26 -5.57 -30.14 43.01
N GLU A 27 -5.68 -29.57 44.21
CA GLU A 27 -5.90 -30.31 45.46
C GLU A 27 -7.38 -30.24 45.85
N LEU A 28 -8.05 -31.38 45.88
CA LEU A 28 -9.44 -31.51 46.31
C LEU A 28 -9.50 -31.95 47.78
N PRO A 29 -10.08 -31.15 48.69
CA PRO A 29 -10.26 -31.54 50.08
C PRO A 29 -11.39 -32.58 50.21
N VAL A 30 -11.13 -33.64 50.97
CA VAL A 30 -12.06 -34.72 51.31
C VAL A 30 -12.13 -34.87 52.82
N GLN A 31 -13.32 -34.72 53.38
CA GLN A 31 -13.56 -34.86 54.81
C GLN A 31 -14.81 -35.69 55.06
N GLY A 32 -14.87 -36.35 56.21
CA GLY A 32 -16.01 -37.17 56.55
C GLY A 32 -15.99 -37.68 57.98
N TYR A 33 -17.05 -38.40 58.33
CA TYR A 33 -17.23 -39.02 59.63
C TYR A 33 -17.64 -40.49 59.44
N ILE A 34 -16.85 -41.42 59.98
CA ILE A 34 -17.01 -42.86 59.81
C ILE A 34 -17.30 -43.53 61.15
N LEU A 35 -18.29 -44.43 61.14
CA LEU A 35 -18.65 -45.30 62.24
C LEU A 35 -18.32 -46.75 61.86
N ASP A 36 -17.97 -47.57 62.86
CA ASP A 36 -17.89 -49.02 62.69
C ASP A 36 -19.30 -49.59 62.51
N THR A 37 -19.53 -50.29 61.39
CA THR A 37 -20.84 -50.85 61.04
C THR A 37 -21.35 -51.89 62.06
N ASN A 38 -20.46 -52.57 62.78
CA ASN A 38 -20.81 -53.63 63.72
C ASN A 38 -21.10 -53.11 65.13
N THR A 39 -20.37 -52.10 65.58
CA THR A 39 -20.51 -51.56 66.94
C THR A 39 -21.28 -50.24 67.00
N GLY A 40 -21.32 -49.50 65.89
CA GLY A 40 -21.86 -48.14 65.82
C GLY A 40 -20.96 -47.09 66.45
N ASP A 41 -19.77 -47.47 66.92
CA ASP A 41 -18.83 -46.55 67.56
C ASP A 41 -17.99 -45.79 66.52
N PRO A 42 -17.55 -44.55 66.82
CA PRO A 42 -16.65 -43.81 65.95
C PRO A 42 -15.28 -44.49 65.86
N ILE A 43 -14.74 -44.60 64.65
CA ILE A 43 -13.42 -45.21 64.43
C ILE A 43 -12.32 -44.29 64.98
N ASN A 44 -11.37 -44.85 65.74
CA ASN A 44 -10.21 -44.11 66.26
C ASN A 44 -8.92 -44.91 66.00
N ALA A 45 -8.50 -44.95 64.74
CA ALA A 45 -7.40 -45.75 64.25
C ALA A 45 -6.84 -45.18 62.93
N SER A 46 -5.67 -45.64 62.50
CA SER A 46 -5.12 -45.36 61.17
C SER A 46 -5.48 -46.48 60.21
N LEU A 47 -6.28 -46.20 59.17
CA LEU A 47 -6.72 -47.21 58.19
C LEU A 47 -6.39 -46.78 56.75
N PRO A 48 -6.07 -47.72 55.84
CA PRO A 48 -5.89 -47.38 54.45
C PRO A 48 -7.24 -47.11 53.78
N MET A 49 -7.39 -45.92 53.19
CA MET A 49 -8.51 -45.54 52.34
C MET A 49 -8.09 -45.53 50.87
N THR A 50 -8.94 -46.05 49.99
CA THR A 50 -8.81 -45.90 48.54
C THR A 50 -9.86 -44.92 48.05
N PHE A 51 -9.42 -43.88 47.35
CA PHE A 51 -10.26 -42.89 46.71
C PHE A 51 -10.24 -43.15 45.20
N LYS A 52 -11.42 -43.16 44.58
CA LYS A 52 -11.59 -43.31 43.14
C LYS A 52 -12.47 -42.20 42.59
N VAL A 53 -12.10 -41.65 41.45
CA VAL A 53 -12.89 -40.65 40.72
C VAL A 53 -13.50 -41.32 39.50
N TYR A 54 -14.79 -41.08 39.28
CA TYR A 54 -15.59 -41.61 38.18
C TYR A 54 -16.19 -40.47 37.36
N GLU A 55 -16.48 -40.76 36.09
CA GLU A 55 -17.17 -39.86 35.13
C GLU A 55 -18.62 -39.58 35.54
N ASP A 56 -19.26 -40.49 36.27
CA ASP A 56 -20.55 -40.26 36.93
C ASP A 56 -20.72 -41.24 38.11
N CYS A 57 -21.77 -41.06 38.90
CA CYS A 57 -21.97 -41.82 40.14
C CYS A 57 -22.40 -43.29 39.93
N GLU A 58 -22.89 -43.63 38.74
CA GLU A 58 -23.34 -44.98 38.36
C GLU A 58 -22.33 -45.67 37.42
N SER A 59 -21.30 -44.95 36.95
CA SER A 59 -20.27 -45.47 36.04
C SER A 59 -19.33 -46.46 36.73
N ASP A 60 -18.97 -47.53 36.02
CA ASP A 60 -17.91 -48.45 36.46
C ASP A 60 -16.50 -48.00 36.01
N THR A 61 -16.40 -46.90 35.24
CA THR A 61 -15.14 -46.38 34.69
C THR A 61 -14.41 -45.53 35.70
N VAL A 62 -13.28 -46.02 36.22
CA VAL A 62 -12.39 -45.26 37.11
C VAL A 62 -11.48 -44.38 36.27
N LEU A 63 -11.62 -43.06 36.42
CA LEU A 63 -10.76 -42.06 35.79
C LEU A 63 -9.44 -41.90 36.57
N TRP A 64 -9.51 -41.95 37.89
CA TRP A 64 -8.35 -41.78 38.76
C TRP A 64 -8.50 -42.55 40.07
N SER A 65 -7.39 -43.00 40.66
CA SER A 65 -7.39 -43.71 41.94
C SER A 65 -6.13 -43.47 42.76
N VAL A 66 -6.29 -43.30 44.07
CA VAL A 66 -5.17 -43.27 45.03
C VAL A 66 -5.50 -44.06 46.29
N ARG A 67 -4.47 -44.65 46.91
CA ARG A 67 -4.57 -45.26 48.25
C ARG A 67 -3.74 -44.46 49.25
N LYS A 68 -4.35 -44.05 50.37
CA LYS A 68 -3.70 -43.28 51.44
C LYS A 68 -3.99 -43.91 52.80
N ILE A 69 -3.04 -43.84 53.73
CA ILE A 69 -3.31 -44.18 55.14
C ILE A 69 -3.86 -42.91 55.80
N ILE A 70 -5.06 -43.01 56.37
CA ILE A 70 -5.78 -41.91 56.98
C ILE A 70 -5.95 -42.18 58.48
N ASP A 71 -5.58 -41.19 59.28
CA ASP A 71 -5.78 -41.21 60.73
C ASP A 71 -7.19 -40.72 61.04
N PHE A 72 -7.98 -41.55 61.71
CA PHE A 72 -9.31 -41.21 62.19
C PHE A 72 -9.25 -40.83 63.67
N GLU A 73 -9.81 -39.69 64.01
CA GLU A 73 -9.94 -39.24 65.41
C GLU A 73 -11.43 -39.05 65.72
N PHE A 74 -11.98 -39.89 66.61
CA PHE A 74 -13.41 -39.94 66.91
C PHE A 74 -14.29 -40.03 65.64
N GLY A 75 -13.90 -40.85 64.68
CA GLY A 75 -14.60 -41.06 63.41
C GLY A 75 -14.35 -39.97 62.37
N LEU A 76 -13.79 -38.82 62.73
CA LEU A 76 -13.51 -37.73 61.79
C LEU A 76 -12.22 -37.98 61.02
N TYR A 77 -12.24 -37.64 59.73
CA TYR A 77 -11.04 -37.52 58.92
C TYR A 77 -11.11 -36.28 58.00
N SER A 78 -9.93 -35.77 57.64
CA SER A 78 -9.75 -34.73 56.64
C SER A 78 -8.45 -35.00 55.89
N THR A 79 -8.51 -35.10 54.57
CA THR A 79 -7.36 -35.31 53.69
C THR A 79 -7.57 -34.56 52.39
N THR A 80 -6.52 -34.50 51.58
CA THR A 80 -6.58 -33.95 50.22
C THR A 80 -6.31 -35.06 49.21
N ILE A 81 -6.92 -34.99 48.03
CA ILE A 81 -6.61 -35.81 46.85
C ILE A 81 -6.21 -34.91 45.68
N GLU A 82 -5.41 -35.44 44.75
CA GLU A 82 -4.86 -34.68 43.62
C GLU A 82 -5.05 -35.48 42.33
N PRO A 83 -6.27 -35.49 41.75
CA PRO A 83 -6.48 -35.99 40.39
C PRO A 83 -5.73 -35.15 39.36
N ASP A 84 -5.42 -35.73 38.20
CA ASP A 84 -4.82 -34.99 37.09
C ASP A 84 -5.74 -33.85 36.64
N GLU A 85 -5.15 -32.71 36.26
CA GLU A 85 -5.90 -31.50 35.89
C GLU A 85 -6.86 -31.76 34.71
N ASP A 86 -6.43 -32.55 33.73
CA ASP A 86 -7.24 -32.93 32.56
C ASP A 86 -8.53 -33.66 32.98
N ILE A 87 -8.48 -34.52 34.01
CA ILE A 87 -9.66 -35.24 34.51
C ILE A 87 -10.70 -34.27 35.08
N ILE A 88 -10.25 -33.19 35.70
CA ILE A 88 -11.10 -32.17 36.31
C ILE A 88 -11.67 -31.21 35.26
N LEU A 89 -10.91 -30.92 34.19
CA LEU A 89 -11.31 -29.97 33.14
C LEU A 89 -12.20 -30.61 32.05
N GLU A 90 -12.01 -31.90 31.76
CA GLU A 90 -12.72 -32.59 30.66
C GLU A 90 -14.08 -33.16 31.07
N ASN A 91 -14.36 -33.31 32.37
CA ASN A 91 -15.58 -33.95 32.88
C ASN A 91 -16.44 -32.95 33.67
N GLU A 92 -17.71 -32.80 33.26
CA GLU A 92 -18.66 -31.87 33.89
C GLU A 92 -19.28 -32.44 35.18
N ASP A 93 -19.46 -33.76 35.23
CA ASP A 93 -19.93 -34.50 36.39
C ASP A 93 -18.77 -35.38 36.91
N LEU A 94 -18.45 -35.29 38.20
CA LEU A 94 -17.43 -36.13 38.82
C LEU A 94 -17.95 -36.71 40.12
N CYS A 95 -17.72 -38.00 40.34
CA CYS A 95 -18.12 -38.69 41.56
C CYS A 95 -16.94 -39.36 42.27
N LEU A 96 -16.93 -39.30 43.59
CA LEU A 96 -15.94 -39.92 44.47
C LEU A 96 -16.47 -41.20 45.07
N GLY A 97 -15.81 -42.31 44.76
CA GLY A 97 -15.91 -43.55 45.50
C GLY A 97 -14.85 -43.64 46.60
N ILE A 98 -15.25 -44.19 47.75
CA ILE A 98 -14.40 -44.38 48.91
C ILE A 98 -14.48 -45.84 49.35
N THR A 99 -13.32 -46.49 49.49
CA THR A 99 -13.18 -47.81 50.11
C THR A 99 -12.29 -47.69 51.33
N ILE A 100 -12.70 -48.27 52.46
CA ILE A 100 -11.91 -48.29 53.70
C ILE A 100 -11.43 -49.72 53.95
N ALA A 101 -10.14 -49.88 54.21
CA ALA A 101 -9.50 -51.18 54.40
C ALA A 101 -9.85 -52.18 53.27
N ASP A 102 -10.49 -53.28 53.62
CA ASP A 102 -10.91 -54.35 52.70
C ASP A 102 -12.46 -54.44 52.59
N ASP A 103 -13.18 -53.40 53.02
CA ASP A 103 -14.63 -53.33 52.90
C ASP A 103 -15.07 -53.08 51.45
N ASN A 104 -16.37 -53.22 51.19
CA ASN A 104 -16.95 -52.78 49.93
C ASN A 104 -16.88 -51.25 49.80
N GLU A 105 -16.84 -50.75 48.55
CA GLU A 105 -16.95 -49.32 48.27
C GLU A 105 -18.26 -48.75 48.87
N MET A 106 -18.14 -47.58 49.49
CA MET A 106 -19.27 -46.90 50.12
C MET A 106 -20.29 -46.44 49.08
N ASN A 107 -21.58 -46.59 49.41
CA ASN A 107 -22.71 -46.22 48.55
C ASN A 107 -23.72 -45.37 49.34
N PRO A 108 -24.22 -44.23 48.81
CA PRO A 108 -23.93 -43.63 47.50
C PRO A 108 -22.54 -42.99 47.40
N ARG A 109 -22.03 -42.86 46.17
CA ARG A 109 -20.82 -42.07 45.88
C ARG A 109 -21.08 -40.58 46.10
N LEU A 110 -20.01 -39.82 46.36
CA LEU A 110 -20.11 -38.39 46.62
C LEU A 110 -19.92 -37.58 45.34
N GLU A 111 -20.93 -36.79 44.96
CA GLU A 111 -20.87 -35.90 43.78
C GLU A 111 -20.03 -34.65 44.04
N TYR A 112 -19.18 -34.27 43.08
CA TYR A 112 -18.37 -33.05 43.09
C TYR A 112 -18.90 -32.00 42.10
N HIS A 113 -19.83 -31.17 42.55
CA HIS A 113 -20.42 -30.11 41.71
C HIS A 113 -19.70 -28.76 41.76
N ALA A 114 -18.96 -28.45 42.83
CA ALA A 114 -18.56 -27.06 43.12
C ALA A 114 -17.06 -26.75 42.95
N VAL A 115 -16.19 -27.77 42.95
CA VAL A 115 -14.74 -27.57 42.99
C VAL A 115 -14.10 -27.46 41.59
N PRO A 116 -14.48 -28.27 40.58
CA PRO A 116 -13.94 -28.15 39.22
C PRO A 116 -14.16 -26.76 38.58
N TYR A 117 -15.35 -26.19 38.76
CA TYR A 117 -15.69 -24.87 38.21
C TYR A 117 -14.83 -23.72 38.74
N THR A 118 -14.19 -23.85 39.91
CA THR A 118 -13.27 -22.82 40.41
C THR A 118 -11.93 -22.81 39.68
N VAL A 119 -11.47 -23.96 39.17
CA VAL A 119 -10.28 -24.07 38.31
C VAL A 119 -10.57 -23.42 36.96
N LEU A 120 -11.76 -23.66 36.39
CA LEU A 120 -12.22 -23.01 35.15
C LEU A 120 -12.30 -21.48 35.31
N ALA A 121 -12.79 -20.99 36.44
CA ALA A 121 -12.82 -19.54 36.71
C ALA A 121 -11.42 -18.92 36.80
N SER A 122 -10.43 -19.63 37.35
CA SER A 122 -9.04 -19.18 37.36
C SER A 122 -8.40 -19.17 35.97
N GLN A 123 -8.76 -20.11 35.07
CA GLN A 123 -8.27 -20.08 33.68
C GLN A 123 -8.95 -18.98 32.85
N ALA A 124 -10.21 -18.64 33.14
CA ALA A 124 -10.93 -17.56 32.44
C ALA A 124 -10.27 -16.19 32.63
N ASP A 125 -9.71 -15.90 33.81
CA ASP A 125 -8.92 -14.69 34.07
C ASP A 125 -7.65 -14.59 33.18
N TYR A 126 -7.14 -15.72 32.69
CA TYR A 126 -6.01 -15.76 31.76
C TYR A 126 -6.43 -15.77 30.28
N ALA A 127 -7.68 -16.14 29.98
CA ALA A 127 -8.18 -16.29 28.61
C ALA A 127 -8.77 -14.99 28.00
N GLU A 128 -9.17 -14.00 28.82
CA GLU A 128 -9.71 -12.72 28.32
C GLU A 128 -8.65 -11.84 27.62
N ILE A 129 -7.35 -12.15 27.74
CA ILE A 129 -6.25 -11.38 27.12
C ILE A 129 -5.60 -12.09 25.92
N ALA A 130 -5.93 -13.37 25.63
CA ALA A 130 -5.30 -14.12 24.53
C ALA A 130 -6.27 -14.68 23.45
N GLY A 131 -7.59 -14.54 23.62
CA GLY A 131 -8.58 -15.23 22.78
C GLY A 131 -9.11 -14.50 21.53
N ILE A 132 -8.61 -13.32 21.16
CA ILE A 132 -9.13 -12.59 19.97
C ILE A 132 -8.10 -12.42 18.84
N ALA A 133 -6.85 -12.87 19.00
CA ALA A 133 -5.91 -12.82 17.88
C ALA A 133 -4.77 -13.82 18.02
N LEU A 134 -5.00 -15.11 17.75
CA LEU A 134 -3.96 -16.00 17.19
C LEU A 134 -4.60 -17.34 16.83
N ASP A 135 -4.38 -17.76 15.59
CA ASP A 135 -4.78 -19.03 14.97
C ASP A 135 -6.17 -19.07 14.31
N ILE A 136 -6.28 -18.35 13.18
CA ILE A 136 -7.07 -18.87 12.06
C ILE A 136 -6.15 -19.88 11.36
N ASP A 137 -6.40 -21.18 11.57
CA ASP A 137 -5.75 -22.25 10.83
C ASP A 137 -6.01 -22.05 9.31
N GLU A 138 -4.97 -21.59 8.61
CA GLU A 138 -4.96 -21.26 7.19
C GLU A 138 -5.31 -22.48 6.30
N ASN A 139 -5.31 -23.70 6.86
CA ASN A 139 -5.59 -24.91 6.11
C ASN A 139 -7.06 -25.33 6.07
N ASN A 140 -7.94 -24.73 6.88
CA ASN A 140 -9.33 -25.20 7.02
C ASN A 140 -10.40 -24.29 6.41
N LEU A 141 -10.04 -23.12 5.86
CA LEU A 141 -10.96 -22.23 5.15
C LEU A 141 -10.27 -21.61 3.92
N PRO A 142 -10.39 -22.20 2.72
CA PRO A 142 -9.92 -21.53 1.51
C PRO A 142 -10.81 -20.31 1.23
N GLY A 143 -10.34 -19.12 1.58
CA GLY A 143 -10.91 -17.85 1.11
C GLY A 143 -11.33 -16.82 2.16
N MET A 144 -10.91 -16.90 3.42
CA MET A 144 -11.15 -15.83 4.39
C MET A 144 -9.83 -15.13 4.77
N VAL A 145 -9.61 -14.00 4.10
CA VAL A 145 -8.84 -12.79 4.45
C VAL A 145 -7.67 -12.97 5.42
N GLY A 146 -6.47 -12.78 4.87
CA GLY A 146 -5.19 -12.89 5.57
C GLY A 146 -5.08 -12.07 6.86
N ALA A 147 -4.25 -12.63 7.74
CA ALA A 147 -3.77 -12.07 8.97
C ALA A 147 -3.21 -10.65 8.83
N GLY A 148 -3.41 -9.84 9.88
CA GLY A 148 -2.58 -8.66 10.13
C GLY A 148 -3.21 -7.31 9.78
N LEU A 149 -4.46 -7.05 10.15
CA LEU A 149 -5.01 -5.70 10.20
C LEU A 149 -4.92 -5.15 11.64
N VAL A 150 -3.74 -4.67 12.04
CA VAL A 150 -3.61 -3.87 13.27
C VAL A 150 -4.01 -2.45 12.92
N VAL A 151 -5.28 -2.10 13.13
CA VAL A 151 -5.74 -0.71 13.03
C VAL A 151 -5.34 0.02 14.30
N SER A 152 -4.11 0.52 14.36
CA SER A 152 -3.73 1.55 15.32
C SER A 152 -3.69 2.88 14.56
N ASN A 153 -4.52 3.83 14.97
CA ASN A 153 -4.54 5.22 14.47
C ASN A 153 -4.98 5.45 13.01
N HIS A 154 -5.87 4.62 12.45
CA HIS A 154 -6.32 4.70 11.04
C HIS A 154 -5.21 4.45 10.00
N GLU A 155 -4.06 3.95 10.44
CA GLU A 155 -2.95 3.58 9.56
C GLU A 155 -2.98 2.06 9.37
N ILE A 156 -3.19 1.62 8.13
CA ILE A 156 -3.09 0.20 7.77
C ILE A 156 -1.60 -0.10 7.63
N ASN A 157 -1.00 -0.60 8.71
CA ASN A 157 0.38 -1.09 8.67
C ASN A 157 0.40 -2.49 8.06
N LEU A 158 0.73 -2.57 6.78
CA LEU A 158 0.96 -3.84 6.10
C LEU A 158 2.30 -4.40 6.57
N ASP A 159 2.28 -5.53 7.27
CA ASP A 159 3.51 -6.28 7.53
C ASP A 159 4.10 -6.74 6.20
N THR A 160 5.22 -6.14 5.81
CA THR A 160 5.93 -6.42 4.56
C THR A 160 6.74 -7.72 4.60
N THR A 161 6.77 -8.41 5.75
CA THR A 161 7.45 -9.71 5.91
C THR A 161 6.78 -10.79 5.06
N TYR A 162 5.50 -10.63 4.73
CA TYR A 162 4.72 -11.54 3.90
C TYR A 162 4.23 -10.85 2.62
N SER A 163 4.31 -11.56 1.49
CA SER A 163 3.79 -11.09 0.20
C SER A 163 2.25 -11.06 0.22
N GLN A 164 1.67 -9.96 0.65
CA GLN A 164 0.21 -9.82 0.67
C GLN A 164 -0.34 -9.67 -0.76
N THR A 165 -1.15 -10.65 -1.19
CA THR A 165 -1.89 -10.57 -2.46
C THR A 165 -3.32 -10.15 -2.15
N TRP A 166 -3.68 -8.94 -2.55
CA TRP A 166 -5.04 -8.43 -2.42
C TRP A 166 -5.83 -8.81 -3.67
N THR A 167 -6.86 -9.63 -3.52
CA THR A 167 -7.78 -9.98 -4.61
C THR A 167 -9.08 -9.17 -4.47
N GLY A 168 -9.66 -8.74 -5.60
CA GLY A 168 -10.94 -8.00 -5.63
C GLY A 168 -10.84 -6.47 -5.61
N VAL A 169 -12.01 -5.82 -5.61
CA VAL A 169 -12.14 -4.35 -5.59
C VAL A 169 -11.97 -3.84 -4.15
N GLN A 170 -11.02 -2.92 -3.95
CA GLN A 170 -10.83 -2.25 -2.67
C GLN A 170 -11.49 -0.87 -2.71
N THR A 171 -12.41 -0.60 -1.78
CA THR A 171 -13.10 0.68 -1.65
C THR A 171 -12.73 1.34 -0.33
N TYR A 172 -12.22 2.56 -0.39
CA TYR A 172 -11.81 3.34 0.78
C TYR A 172 -12.72 4.56 0.92
N ASN A 173 -13.28 4.77 2.12
CA ASN A 173 -14.14 5.93 2.43
C ASN A 173 -13.34 7.22 2.68
N SER A 174 -12.01 7.13 2.68
CA SER A 174 -11.07 8.23 2.96
C SER A 174 -9.83 8.10 2.08
N GLN A 175 -8.92 9.07 2.20
CA GLN A 175 -7.63 9.04 1.50
C GLN A 175 -6.85 7.77 1.83
N VAL A 176 -6.26 7.16 0.80
CA VAL A 176 -5.27 6.07 0.94
C VAL A 176 -3.88 6.68 0.79
N ILE A 177 -3.02 6.41 1.76
CA ILE A 177 -1.61 6.79 1.71
C ILE A 177 -0.79 5.52 1.48
N VAL A 178 -0.14 5.42 0.32
CA VAL A 178 0.83 4.35 0.05
C VAL A 178 2.22 4.94 0.23
N SER A 179 2.81 4.72 1.40
CA SER A 179 4.15 5.21 1.72
C SER A 179 5.06 4.07 2.15
N LYS A 180 6.21 3.98 1.51
CA LYS A 180 7.39 3.31 2.07
C LYS A 180 8.47 4.38 2.15
N SER A 181 9.05 4.58 3.35
CA SER A 181 10.27 5.38 3.46
C SER A 181 11.33 4.75 2.55
N PRO A 182 11.98 5.48 1.63
CA PRO A 182 13.05 4.91 0.83
C PRO A 182 14.13 4.40 1.79
N THR A 183 14.23 3.08 1.94
CA THR A 183 15.10 2.43 2.92
C THR A 183 16.58 2.52 2.53
N THR A 184 16.86 2.93 1.30
CA THR A 184 18.20 3.11 0.75
C THR A 184 18.20 4.27 -0.26
N THR A 185 19.39 4.80 -0.55
CA THR A 185 19.62 5.76 -1.64
C THR A 185 19.61 5.09 -3.03
N SER A 186 19.25 3.81 -3.10
CA SER A 186 19.18 3.03 -4.34
C SER A 186 17.82 3.26 -5.00
N SER A 187 17.79 3.66 -6.27
CA SER A 187 16.61 4.06 -7.03
C SER A 187 15.58 2.94 -7.33
N SER A 188 15.68 1.77 -6.70
CA SER A 188 14.95 0.55 -7.09
C SER A 188 13.65 0.29 -6.33
N ASP A 189 13.41 0.97 -5.20
CA ASP A 189 12.25 0.69 -4.35
C ASP A 189 11.13 1.70 -4.64
N ALA A 190 10.32 1.43 -5.67
CA ALA A 190 9.13 2.23 -5.94
C ALA A 190 8.13 2.12 -4.78
N ALA A 191 7.64 3.26 -4.28
CA ALA A 191 6.56 3.29 -3.29
C ALA A 191 5.25 2.67 -3.84
N PHE A 192 5.09 2.66 -5.17
CA PHE A 192 3.95 2.08 -5.86
C PHE A 192 4.41 1.42 -7.15
N LYS A 193 4.21 0.10 -7.29
CA LYS A 193 4.59 -0.69 -8.45
C LYS A 193 3.37 -1.42 -9.02
N ILE A 194 3.09 -1.17 -10.29
CA ILE A 194 2.06 -1.88 -11.05
C ILE A 194 2.77 -2.78 -12.07
N ASN A 195 2.60 -4.10 -11.97
CA ASN A 195 3.17 -5.06 -12.92
C ASN A 195 2.11 -6.08 -13.32
N PRO A 196 1.21 -5.74 -14.24
CA PRO A 196 0.16 -6.65 -14.64
C PRO A 196 0.75 -7.76 -15.51
N THR A 197 0.65 -9.00 -15.02
CA THR A 197 1.21 -10.21 -15.64
C THR A 197 0.40 -10.67 -16.87
N GLU A 198 -0.88 -10.31 -16.94
CA GLU A 198 -1.82 -10.80 -17.98
C GLU A 198 -2.61 -9.68 -18.69
N ALA A 199 -2.13 -8.44 -18.69
CA ALA A 199 -2.82 -7.37 -19.39
C ALA A 199 -2.78 -7.58 -20.92
N VAL A 200 -3.96 -7.56 -21.55
CA VAL A 200 -4.12 -7.57 -23.01
C VAL A 200 -3.81 -6.20 -23.62
N THR A 201 -3.62 -6.14 -24.94
CA THR A 201 -3.34 -4.88 -25.62
C THR A 201 -4.42 -3.84 -25.40
N GLY A 202 -4.01 -2.61 -25.05
CA GLY A 202 -4.90 -1.49 -24.74
C GLY A 202 -5.55 -1.56 -23.35
N ALA A 203 -5.27 -2.60 -22.55
CA ALA A 203 -5.77 -2.66 -21.18
C ALA A 203 -5.13 -1.55 -20.34
N LYS A 204 -5.96 -0.85 -19.56
CA LYS A 204 -5.51 0.23 -18.68
C LYS A 204 -4.85 -0.36 -17.43
N THR A 205 -3.63 0.07 -17.15
CA THR A 205 -2.81 -0.39 -16.02
C THR A 205 -2.85 0.59 -14.86
N PHE A 206 -3.04 1.88 -15.14
CA PHE A 206 -3.30 2.92 -14.14
C PHE A 206 -4.33 3.90 -14.67
N VAL A 207 -5.31 4.25 -13.84
CA VAL A 207 -6.38 5.18 -14.22
C VAL A 207 -6.72 6.10 -13.05
N ILE A 208 -6.87 7.39 -13.35
CA ILE A 208 -7.55 8.36 -12.50
C ILE A 208 -8.85 8.71 -13.21
N GLN A 209 -9.98 8.52 -12.53
CA GLN A 209 -11.30 8.80 -13.08
C GLN A 209 -11.98 9.92 -12.30
N ASP A 210 -12.77 10.72 -13.00
CA ASP A 210 -13.75 11.63 -12.43
C ASP A 210 -15.12 11.34 -13.05
N ASN A 211 -16.11 11.08 -12.18
CA ASN A 211 -17.49 10.75 -12.56
C ASN A 211 -17.61 9.65 -13.65
N GLY A 212 -16.79 8.62 -13.56
CA GLY A 212 -16.78 7.49 -14.50
C GLY A 212 -16.04 7.73 -15.83
N SER A 213 -15.44 8.91 -16.02
CA SER A 213 -14.57 9.22 -17.16
C SER A 213 -13.11 9.27 -16.73
N ASP A 214 -12.21 8.72 -17.55
CA ASP A 214 -10.77 8.81 -17.32
C ASP A 214 -10.29 10.23 -17.54
N THR A 215 -9.61 10.80 -16.55
CA THR A 215 -8.92 12.09 -16.66
C THR A 215 -7.42 11.90 -16.94
N PHE A 216 -6.85 10.81 -16.43
CA PHE A 216 -5.49 10.33 -16.71
C PHE A 216 -5.51 8.81 -16.80
N SER A 217 -4.87 8.24 -17.83
CA SER A 217 -4.69 6.79 -17.90
C SER A 217 -3.37 6.39 -18.53
N VAL A 218 -2.82 5.28 -18.07
CA VAL A 218 -1.68 4.58 -18.68
C VAL A 218 -2.14 3.18 -19.06
N ASN A 219 -1.89 2.74 -20.30
CA ASN A 219 -2.20 1.39 -20.74
C ASN A 219 -0.98 0.44 -20.63
N LYS A 220 -1.11 -0.79 -21.13
CA LYS A 220 -0.06 -1.81 -21.06
C LYS A 220 1.12 -1.50 -21.97
N GLU A 221 0.85 -0.83 -23.09
CA GLU A 221 1.85 -0.37 -24.07
C GLU A 221 2.67 0.81 -23.53
N GLY A 222 2.19 1.48 -22.49
CA GLY A 222 2.79 2.69 -21.93
C GLY A 222 2.23 3.98 -22.54
N ASP A 223 1.17 3.89 -23.35
CA ASP A 223 0.48 5.07 -23.86
C ASP A 223 -0.18 5.82 -22.70
N VAL A 224 -0.01 7.14 -22.70
CA VAL A 224 -0.56 8.04 -21.70
C VAL A 224 -1.66 8.87 -22.35
N VAL A 225 -2.84 8.87 -21.73
CA VAL A 225 -3.97 9.73 -22.11
C VAL A 225 -4.23 10.72 -21.00
N ILE A 226 -4.34 11.99 -21.37
CA ILE A 226 -4.71 13.10 -20.49
C ILE A 226 -5.90 13.80 -21.13
N ALA A 227 -7.05 13.77 -20.47
CA ALA A 227 -8.28 14.36 -21.01
C ALA A 227 -8.27 15.90 -20.97
N GLY A 228 -7.47 16.49 -20.07
CA GLY A 228 -7.31 17.92 -19.91
C GLY A 228 -6.01 18.47 -20.51
N ASN A 229 -5.60 19.66 -20.04
CA ASN A 229 -4.35 20.28 -20.47
C ASN A 229 -3.14 19.63 -19.81
N LEU A 230 -2.08 19.38 -20.58
CA LEU A 230 -0.76 19.01 -20.07
C LEU A 230 0.11 20.27 -19.95
N THR A 231 0.52 20.62 -18.73
CA THR A 231 1.52 21.67 -18.48
C THR A 231 2.85 21.01 -18.09
N VAL A 232 3.89 21.23 -18.88
CA VAL A 232 5.25 20.75 -18.60
C VAL A 232 6.14 21.95 -18.27
N THR A 233 6.62 22.03 -17.03
CA THR A 233 7.52 23.11 -16.58
C THR A 233 9.00 22.78 -16.78
N GLY A 234 9.32 21.54 -17.16
CA GLY A 234 10.66 21.04 -17.45
C GLY A 234 10.83 20.61 -18.91
N GLN A 235 11.87 19.81 -19.17
CA GLN A 235 12.09 19.24 -20.50
C GLN A 235 11.23 17.99 -20.71
N LEU A 236 10.53 17.94 -21.84
CA LEU A 236 9.92 16.70 -22.35
C LEU A 236 10.95 15.99 -23.23
N ASN A 237 11.50 14.86 -22.77
CA ASN A 237 12.47 14.07 -23.52
C ASN A 237 11.78 12.88 -24.21
N LEU A 238 11.49 13.02 -25.50
CA LEU A 238 10.87 11.98 -26.31
C LEU A 238 11.97 11.16 -26.97
N SER A 239 12.28 9.99 -26.40
CA SER A 239 13.34 9.08 -26.89
C SER A 239 12.97 8.36 -28.19
N ALA A 240 11.67 8.33 -28.53
CA ALA A 240 11.17 7.79 -29.79
C ALA A 240 10.82 8.93 -30.76
N VAL A 241 11.15 8.72 -32.03
CA VAL A 241 10.83 9.60 -33.17
C VAL A 241 9.31 9.56 -33.38
N GLY A 242 8.57 10.35 -32.59
CA GLY A 242 7.15 10.58 -32.79
C GLY A 242 6.98 11.87 -33.57
N ASP A 243 6.32 11.79 -34.73
CA ASP A 243 5.97 12.98 -35.51
C ASP A 243 4.88 13.78 -34.78
N ILE A 244 5.03 15.10 -34.76
CA ILE A 244 3.90 15.98 -34.48
C ILE A 244 2.99 15.94 -35.72
N THR A 245 1.98 15.06 -35.70
CA THR A 245 1.09 14.84 -36.85
C THR A 245 0.17 16.02 -37.16
N SER A 246 -0.13 16.84 -36.16
CA SER A 246 -0.87 18.10 -36.33
C SER A 246 -0.68 19.03 -35.12
N VAL A 247 -0.69 20.34 -35.38
CA VAL A 247 -0.93 21.38 -34.36
C VAL A 247 -2.27 22.01 -34.72
N ASN A 248 -3.34 21.59 -34.05
CA ASN A 248 -4.69 22.07 -34.36
C ASN A 248 -4.89 23.53 -33.93
N ALA A 249 -5.75 24.24 -34.66
CA ALA A 249 -5.90 25.68 -34.59
C ALA A 249 -6.56 26.17 -33.28
N GLY A 250 -5.72 26.57 -32.32
CA GLY A 250 -5.97 27.74 -31.47
C GLY A 250 -5.26 28.96 -32.05
N ASN A 251 -4.47 29.67 -31.25
CA ASN A 251 -3.60 30.77 -31.71
C ASN A 251 -2.28 30.28 -32.37
N GLY A 252 -2.24 29.03 -32.87
CA GLY A 252 -1.03 28.38 -33.38
C GLY A 252 -0.01 28.04 -32.27
N LEU A 253 1.27 27.87 -32.66
CA LEU A 253 2.40 27.85 -31.71
C LEU A 253 2.59 29.27 -31.16
N SER A 254 1.91 29.61 -30.07
CA SER A 254 2.12 30.89 -29.38
C SER A 254 3.19 30.71 -28.29
N GLY A 255 4.40 31.19 -28.55
CA GLY A 255 5.51 31.14 -27.61
C GLY A 255 6.85 31.28 -28.34
N GLY A 256 7.68 32.22 -27.88
CA GLY A 256 9.10 32.28 -28.22
C GLY A 256 9.93 31.77 -27.04
N ALA A 257 11.24 31.66 -27.22
CA ALA A 257 12.09 31.40 -26.08
C ALA A 257 12.06 32.61 -25.13
N LEU A 258 11.93 32.37 -23.81
CA LEU A 258 12.05 33.44 -22.80
C LEU A 258 13.44 34.07 -22.81
N PHE A 259 14.43 33.32 -23.29
CA PHE A 259 15.82 33.68 -23.52
C PHE A 259 16.28 32.98 -24.81
N ASP A 260 17.03 33.67 -25.68
CA ASP A 260 17.55 33.19 -26.97
C ASP A 260 16.52 33.00 -28.11
N ASP A 261 16.94 32.35 -29.20
CA ASP A 261 16.14 32.11 -30.40
C ASP A 261 15.28 30.84 -30.27
N ALA A 262 14.04 30.88 -30.77
CA ALA A 262 13.19 29.71 -30.91
C ALA A 262 13.45 29.04 -32.27
N ASN A 263 14.15 27.91 -32.28
CA ASN A 263 14.38 27.13 -33.50
C ASN A 263 13.25 26.12 -33.72
N LEU A 264 12.45 26.32 -34.76
CA LEU A 264 11.54 25.31 -35.30
C LEU A 264 12.18 24.69 -36.55
N ALA A 265 12.70 23.47 -36.43
CA ALA A 265 13.17 22.70 -37.57
C ALA A 265 12.03 21.83 -38.11
N VAL A 266 11.76 21.95 -39.41
CA VAL A 266 10.87 21.04 -40.14
C VAL A 266 11.73 20.07 -40.97
N ASP A 267 11.35 18.80 -41.04
CA ASP A 267 12.04 17.83 -41.87
C ASP A 267 11.80 18.15 -43.36
N GLN A 268 12.86 18.60 -44.03
CA GLN A 268 12.85 18.99 -45.44
C GLN A 268 12.78 17.80 -46.40
N SER A 269 12.84 16.57 -45.89
CA SER A 269 12.58 15.35 -46.67
C SER A 269 11.12 15.28 -47.15
N TYR A 270 10.23 16.07 -46.54
CA TYR A 270 8.84 16.23 -46.94
C TYR A 270 8.60 17.60 -47.56
N ALA A 271 7.83 17.63 -48.65
CA ALA A 271 7.45 18.88 -49.30
C ALA A 271 6.67 19.76 -48.33
N PHE A 272 7.25 20.89 -47.95
CA PHE A 272 6.63 21.88 -47.09
C PHE A 272 6.15 23.05 -47.94
N ALA A 273 4.84 23.32 -47.91
CA ALA A 273 4.21 24.40 -48.65
C ALA A 273 3.60 25.41 -47.68
N TRP A 274 4.12 26.64 -47.68
CA TRP A 274 3.42 27.76 -47.07
C TRP A 274 2.20 28.10 -47.94
N THR A 275 1.00 27.91 -47.41
CA THR A 275 -0.25 28.29 -48.08
C THR A 275 -0.86 29.52 -47.39
N GLY A 276 -1.57 30.36 -48.16
CA GLY A 276 -2.20 31.58 -47.64
C GLY A 276 -1.24 32.78 -47.46
N LEU A 277 -1.75 33.84 -46.83
CA LEU A 277 -1.01 35.08 -46.59
C LEU A 277 -0.03 34.91 -45.42
N GLN A 278 1.26 35.10 -45.69
CA GLN A 278 2.32 35.12 -44.66
C GLN A 278 2.70 36.56 -44.34
N THR A 279 2.79 36.91 -43.06
CA THR A 279 3.22 38.24 -42.59
C THR A 279 4.43 38.09 -41.67
N PHE A 280 5.53 38.74 -42.01
CA PHE A 280 6.74 38.77 -41.19
C PHE A 280 6.90 40.17 -40.57
N GLY A 281 6.93 40.24 -39.24
CA GLY A 281 6.93 41.52 -38.51
C GLY A 281 8.29 42.20 -38.38
N ALA A 282 9.37 41.58 -38.90
CA ALA A 282 10.74 42.06 -38.82
C ALA A 282 11.49 41.78 -40.14
N LEU A 283 12.75 42.22 -40.21
CA LEU A 283 13.64 41.90 -41.32
C LEU A 283 13.68 40.38 -41.53
N THR A 284 13.29 39.93 -42.72
CA THR A 284 13.21 38.52 -43.07
C THR A 284 14.13 38.25 -44.24
N THR A 285 15.01 37.27 -44.09
CA THR A 285 15.92 36.82 -45.14
C THR A 285 15.41 35.50 -45.70
N PHE A 286 15.06 35.48 -46.98
CA PHE A 286 14.78 34.25 -47.71
C PHE A 286 16.07 33.83 -48.43
N ASN A 287 16.72 32.78 -47.91
CA ASN A 287 17.90 32.20 -48.55
C ASN A 287 17.50 30.85 -49.15
N THR A 288 17.22 30.84 -50.44
CA THR A 288 16.92 29.61 -51.17
C THR A 288 18.12 29.26 -52.02
N ASP A 289 18.63 28.02 -51.89
CA ASP A 289 19.64 27.45 -52.80
C ASP A 289 19.02 27.05 -54.15
N VAL A 290 17.69 27.18 -54.27
CA VAL A 290 16.93 26.91 -55.49
C VAL A 290 16.31 28.22 -55.97
N ASP A 291 16.41 28.45 -57.28
CA ASP A 291 15.82 29.60 -57.97
C ASP A 291 14.37 29.85 -57.52
N TYR A 292 14.01 31.10 -57.24
CA TYR A 292 12.62 31.51 -57.06
C TYR A 292 11.89 31.40 -58.41
N VAL A 293 11.28 30.25 -58.69
CA VAL A 293 10.54 29.99 -59.93
C VAL A 293 9.06 30.30 -59.74
N PHE A 294 8.54 31.26 -60.51
CA PHE A 294 7.11 31.51 -60.66
C PHE A 294 6.53 30.56 -61.72
N ALA A 295 5.49 29.79 -61.37
CA ALA A 295 4.93 28.73 -62.22
C ALA A 295 3.86 29.22 -63.21
N GLY A 296 4.23 30.01 -64.22
CA GLY A 296 3.29 30.45 -65.26
C GLY A 296 3.10 31.98 -65.29
N SER A 297 1.92 32.47 -64.95
CA SER A 297 1.57 33.90 -64.97
C SER A 297 1.54 34.55 -63.58
N GLU A 298 2.24 33.99 -62.59
CA GLU A 298 2.36 34.64 -61.28
C GLU A 298 3.26 35.88 -61.36
N SER A 299 2.95 36.86 -60.53
CA SER A 299 3.71 38.12 -60.42
C SER A 299 4.18 38.30 -58.99
N LEU A 300 5.46 38.67 -58.80
CA LEU A 300 5.97 39.14 -57.53
C LEU A 300 5.68 40.64 -57.39
N SER A 301 4.77 40.99 -56.47
CA SER A 301 4.52 42.39 -56.13
C SER A 301 5.29 42.77 -54.87
N LEU A 302 6.25 43.69 -54.99
CA LEU A 302 6.99 44.25 -53.87
C LEU A 302 6.53 45.70 -53.69
N THR A 303 5.92 46.01 -52.55
CA THR A 303 5.45 47.37 -52.22
C THR A 303 6.14 47.85 -50.95
N ASN A 304 6.89 48.96 -51.03
CA ASN A 304 7.40 49.66 -49.86
C ASN A 304 6.34 50.67 -49.39
N ALA A 305 5.70 50.41 -48.26
CA ALA A 305 4.68 51.30 -47.67
C ALA A 305 5.27 52.37 -46.71
N SER A 306 6.59 52.52 -46.67
CA SER A 306 7.27 53.48 -45.77
C SER A 306 7.00 54.92 -46.20
N VAL A 307 6.48 55.73 -45.27
CA VAL A 307 6.23 57.17 -45.49
C VAL A 307 7.48 58.06 -45.35
N ALA A 308 8.63 57.49 -44.97
CA ALA A 308 9.82 58.24 -44.58
C ALA A 308 11.05 58.02 -45.48
N ALA A 309 11.06 56.98 -46.32
CA ALA A 309 12.14 56.71 -47.26
C ALA A 309 11.67 55.77 -48.39
N ASP A 310 11.32 56.36 -49.53
CA ASP A 310 10.89 55.65 -50.75
C ASP A 310 12.11 55.13 -51.54
N GLN A 311 12.88 54.23 -50.95
CA GLN A 311 13.94 53.53 -51.66
C GLN A 311 13.57 52.06 -51.80
N PHE A 312 13.30 51.64 -53.04
CA PHE A 312 13.24 50.26 -53.46
C PHE A 312 14.55 49.98 -54.20
N SER A 313 15.45 49.21 -53.58
CA SER A 313 16.71 48.79 -54.21
C SER A 313 16.60 47.31 -54.53
N LEU A 314 16.67 46.97 -55.82
CA LEU A 314 16.78 45.61 -56.31
C LEU A 314 18.19 45.43 -56.86
N LEU A 315 19.00 44.64 -56.15
CA LEU A 315 20.30 44.20 -56.66
C LEU A 315 20.13 42.82 -57.30
N THR A 316 20.10 42.78 -58.63
CA THR A 316 20.08 41.54 -59.40
C THR A 316 21.47 41.31 -59.99
N THR A 317 22.06 40.15 -59.67
CA THR A 317 23.26 39.65 -60.36
C THR A 317 22.81 38.58 -61.35
N VAL A 318 22.86 38.90 -62.65
CA VAL A 318 22.67 37.89 -63.70
C VAL A 318 24.03 37.23 -63.92
N ALA A 319 24.16 35.97 -63.52
CA ALA A 319 25.36 35.18 -63.80
C ALA A 319 25.26 34.64 -65.24
N ASP A 320 26.03 35.26 -66.14
CA ASP A 320 26.14 34.89 -67.55
C ASP A 320 26.51 33.40 -67.72
N THR A 321 25.63 32.63 -68.36
CA THR A 321 26.04 31.36 -68.98
C THR A 321 25.54 31.17 -70.41
N GLN A 322 24.71 32.05 -70.99
CA GLN A 322 24.29 31.97 -72.40
C GLN A 322 23.89 33.33 -73.01
N THR A 323 24.00 33.40 -74.34
CA THR A 323 24.17 34.61 -75.18
C THR A 323 23.02 35.62 -75.28
N ALA A 324 22.00 35.61 -74.41
CA ALA A 324 20.96 36.65 -74.43
C ALA A 324 20.13 36.69 -73.13
N ASP A 325 20.66 37.35 -72.10
CA ASP A 325 19.88 37.68 -70.91
C ASP A 325 19.20 39.05 -71.08
N VAL A 326 17.87 39.08 -70.99
CA VAL A 326 17.07 40.32 -71.03
C VAL A 326 16.59 40.61 -69.61
N LEU A 327 17.20 41.60 -68.95
CA LEU A 327 16.65 42.18 -67.73
C LEU A 327 15.59 43.23 -68.11
N GLN A 328 14.31 42.88 -67.99
CA GLN A 328 13.21 43.81 -68.20
C GLN A 328 12.75 44.41 -66.87
N ILE A 329 12.99 45.71 -66.67
CA ILE A 329 12.46 46.49 -65.55
C ILE A 329 11.41 47.45 -66.10
N SER A 330 10.16 47.34 -65.65
CA SER A 330 9.10 48.31 -65.96
C SER A 330 8.72 49.08 -64.72
N ILE A 331 8.93 50.39 -64.73
CA ILE A 331 8.50 51.31 -63.67
C ILE A 331 7.28 52.08 -64.16
N THR A 332 6.17 52.03 -63.43
CA THR A 332 4.98 52.85 -63.68
C THR A 332 4.83 53.83 -62.53
N ASP A 333 4.94 55.13 -62.82
CA ASP A 333 4.67 56.19 -61.85
C ASP A 333 3.15 56.28 -61.60
N ASN A 334 2.72 56.03 -60.36
CA ASN A 334 1.31 56.08 -59.95
C ASN A 334 0.98 57.35 -59.12
N THR A 335 1.81 58.38 -59.17
CA THR A 335 1.54 59.63 -58.44
C THR A 335 0.77 60.62 -59.33
N SER A 336 -0.35 61.16 -58.82
CA SER A 336 -1.18 62.16 -59.55
C SER A 336 -0.60 63.59 -59.51
N THR A 337 0.56 63.79 -58.87
CA THR A 337 1.20 65.10 -58.75
C THR A 337 2.48 65.12 -59.57
N SER A 338 2.49 65.98 -60.59
CA SER A 338 3.61 66.25 -61.50
C SER A 338 4.80 66.92 -60.81
N GLY A 339 5.44 66.25 -59.85
CA GLY A 339 6.73 66.62 -59.29
C GLY A 339 7.82 65.80 -59.95
N ASN A 340 8.75 66.45 -60.66
CA ASN A 340 9.98 65.91 -61.28
C ASN A 340 10.06 64.37 -61.34
N ALA A 341 9.70 63.81 -62.49
CA ALA A 341 9.74 62.38 -62.79
C ALA A 341 10.99 61.72 -62.19
N ARG A 342 10.80 60.83 -61.20
CA ARG A 342 11.85 59.97 -60.68
C ARG A 342 11.98 58.78 -61.64
N GLY A 343 12.68 58.99 -62.74
CA GLY A 343 12.94 57.95 -63.74
C GLY A 343 13.85 56.84 -63.22
N LEU A 344 13.94 55.74 -63.97
CA LEU A 344 14.94 54.70 -63.76
C LEU A 344 16.34 55.32 -63.97
N VAL A 345 17.14 55.41 -62.91
CA VAL A 345 18.56 55.73 -63.02
C VAL A 345 19.30 54.41 -63.15
N VAL A 346 19.82 54.13 -64.35
CA VAL A 346 20.76 53.03 -64.58
C VAL A 346 22.16 53.62 -64.53
N GLU A 347 22.86 53.44 -63.41
CA GLU A 347 24.29 53.71 -63.33
C GLU A 347 25.03 52.43 -63.71
N THR A 348 25.70 52.46 -64.86
CA THR A 348 26.67 51.43 -65.24
C THR A 348 28.01 51.79 -64.59
N GLY A 349 28.71 50.80 -64.04
CA GLY A 349 29.94 51.00 -63.27
C GLY A 349 31.21 51.36 -64.07
N ASP A 350 31.07 52.07 -65.20
CA ASP A 350 32.19 52.63 -65.98
C ASP A 350 32.10 54.16 -66.06
#